data_AF-A0A936GWM4-F1
#
_entry.id   AF-A0A936GWM4-F1
#
_cell.length_a   1.000
_cell.length_b   1.000
_cell.length_c   1.000
_cell.angle_alpha   90.00
_cell.angle_beta   90.00
_cell.angle_gamma   90.00
#
_symmetry.space_group_name_H-M   'P 1'
#
loop_
_entity.id
_entity.type
_entity.pdbx_description
1 polymer ?
#
loop_
_entity_poly.entity_id
_entity_poly.type
_entity_poly.pdbx_seq_one_letter_code
_entity_poly.pdbx_strand_id
1 'polypeptide(L)'
;MSTHFFCKVAVVFSIATDGKNPFTDFGQQGVHILLMANVLDKKQSMTLSFSFRNLLFCLFTLSFLATNSPVSAQMLRIPDGVNIHKSASQKIGVTEVEVTWNAPSVRGREGNIWGTDVAYFGFKELGFGSYVPSPWRAGSNECTTISFTTDVTINGKPLAAGKYAFFIALEQDSSTLIFNKNVGEWGSYFYDKDQDVLRVVTRQRKDQPLQEILKYDFIQRAENELELYLAWENWQIPMSIGVDLKKTTLASIQSQMSGAMGFDPLSLEAAARWCLTQEVNYQQALTWIESATDPKFGAIDKFGAITVKAGLLEKLGRDQEAEQILHASIHKANTFELHNYGRQLLAQNKVDKALEIFEFNFKNQAGQWPTHVGLMRGLSAKGKLKEALDHARLALEQAPNDMNRNVLKEAITKLEKNQAL
;
A
#
# COMPACT_ATOMS: atom_id res chain seq x y z
N MET A 1 -52.74 -11.21 17.52
CA MET A 1 -52.59 -12.46 16.75
C MET A 1 -51.88 -12.12 15.44
N SER A 2 -50.87 -12.84 14.96
CA SER A 2 -50.20 -14.01 15.54
C SER A 2 -48.68 -13.93 15.33
N THR A 3 -47.90 -14.46 16.28
CA THR A 3 -46.49 -14.86 16.08
C THR A 3 -46.39 -16.13 15.23
N HIS A 4 -45.18 -16.41 14.71
CA HIS A 4 -44.50 -17.71 14.48
C HIS A 4 -43.47 -17.57 13.34
N PHE A 5 -42.36 -18.31 13.24
CA PHE A 5 -41.42 -18.83 14.26
C PHE A 5 -40.12 -19.22 13.52
N PHE A 6 -38.93 -18.98 14.08
CA PHE A 6 -37.67 -19.44 13.47
C PHE A 6 -37.38 -20.90 13.82
N CYS A 7 -36.82 -21.67 12.88
CA CYS A 7 -36.19 -22.96 13.19
C CYS A 7 -34.81 -23.07 12.54
N LYS A 8 -33.85 -23.68 13.25
CA LYS A 8 -32.49 -23.95 12.77
C LYS A 8 -32.41 -25.37 12.26
N VAL A 9 -31.53 -25.62 11.29
CA VAL A 9 -31.00 -26.97 11.01
C VAL A 9 -29.51 -26.95 11.32
N ALA A 10 -29.06 -27.95 12.07
CA ALA A 10 -27.65 -28.25 12.30
C ALA A 10 -27.46 -29.76 12.09
N VAL A 11 -26.34 -30.17 11.48
CA VAL A 11 -26.00 -31.58 11.23
C VAL A 11 -24.53 -31.77 11.54
N VAL A 12 -24.21 -32.79 12.35
CA VAL A 12 -22.86 -33.21 12.76
C VAL A 12 -22.85 -34.74 12.91
N PHE A 13 -21.67 -35.36 12.80
CA PHE A 13 -21.34 -36.80 12.92
C PHE A 13 -21.72 -37.72 11.73
N SER A 14 -21.09 -38.91 11.55
CA SER A 14 -19.66 -39.29 11.69
C SER A 14 -19.40 -40.73 11.18
N ILE A 15 -18.33 -40.89 10.39
CA ILE A 15 -17.43 -42.05 10.18
C ILE A 15 -17.82 -43.46 10.69
N ALA A 16 -17.90 -44.43 9.75
CA ALA A 16 -17.49 -45.86 9.84
C ALA A 16 -17.50 -46.45 8.40
N THR A 17 -16.40 -46.81 7.70
CA THR A 17 -15.34 -47.85 7.83
C THR A 17 -15.66 -49.21 7.15
N ASP A 18 -14.66 -49.72 6.41
CA ASP A 18 -14.54 -51.03 5.71
C ASP A 18 -15.50 -51.33 4.52
N GLY A 19 -15.10 -52.09 3.48
CA GLY A 19 -13.77 -52.61 3.14
C GLY A 19 -13.69 -53.49 1.86
N LYS A 20 -12.60 -53.33 1.08
CA LYS A 20 -11.98 -54.22 0.04
C LYS A 20 -12.82 -54.95 -1.06
N ASN A 21 -12.41 -54.70 -2.30
CA ASN A 21 -12.58 -55.50 -3.55
C ASN A 21 -11.89 -56.90 -3.48
N PRO A 22 -12.03 -57.88 -4.43
CA PRO A 22 -12.35 -57.73 -5.88
C PRO A 22 -13.14 -58.85 -6.65
N PHE A 23 -13.41 -58.60 -7.95
CA PHE A 23 -13.40 -59.50 -9.15
C PHE A 23 -14.35 -60.72 -9.37
N THR A 24 -15.19 -60.62 -10.45
CA THR A 24 -15.67 -61.68 -11.42
C THR A 24 -16.54 -62.86 -10.91
N ASP A 25 -17.39 -63.52 -11.72
CA ASP A 25 -17.56 -63.56 -13.21
C ASP A 25 -19.03 -63.83 -13.66
N PHE A 26 -19.30 -63.88 -14.99
CA PHE A 26 -20.51 -64.31 -15.77
C PHE A 26 -21.87 -64.57 -15.05
N GLY A 27 -23.05 -64.21 -15.56
CA GLY A 27 -23.54 -63.84 -16.91
C GLY A 27 -25.01 -64.33 -17.04
N GLN A 28 -25.85 -64.04 -18.05
CA GLN A 28 -25.76 -63.27 -19.30
C GLN A 28 -26.93 -62.21 -19.30
N GLN A 29 -27.74 -61.85 -20.32
CA GLN A 29 -27.91 -62.10 -21.76
C GLN A 29 -28.74 -60.94 -22.40
N GLY A 30 -29.08 -61.00 -23.70
CA GLY A 30 -30.06 -60.11 -24.36
C GLY A 30 -29.51 -58.75 -24.85
N VAL A 31 -28.51 -58.72 -25.73
CA VAL A 31 -28.61 -58.79 -27.22
C VAL A 31 -29.09 -57.47 -27.88
N HIS A 32 -28.28 -56.97 -28.82
CA HIS A 32 -28.46 -55.72 -29.59
C HIS A 32 -29.34 -55.90 -30.84
N ILE A 33 -29.72 -54.78 -31.50
CA ILE A 33 -29.35 -54.48 -32.91
C ILE A 33 -29.68 -53.01 -33.29
N LEU A 34 -29.08 -52.53 -34.38
CA LEU A 34 -29.15 -51.17 -34.94
C LEU A 34 -29.82 -51.21 -36.34
N LEU A 35 -30.53 -50.14 -36.75
CA LEU A 35 -30.65 -49.56 -38.13
C LEU A 35 -32.08 -49.15 -38.59
N MET A 36 -32.14 -47.92 -39.13
CA MET A 36 -32.83 -47.46 -40.36
C MET A 36 -34.37 -47.56 -40.60
N ALA A 37 -34.88 -46.39 -41.04
CA ALA A 37 -35.79 -46.16 -42.19
C ALA A 37 -37.32 -46.48 -42.14
N ASN A 38 -38.10 -45.38 -42.04
CA ASN A 38 -39.24 -44.98 -42.90
C ASN A 38 -40.54 -45.81 -43.05
N VAL A 39 -41.59 -45.06 -43.45
CA VAL A 39 -42.89 -45.43 -44.07
C VAL A 39 -44.11 -45.56 -43.15
N LEU A 40 -44.89 -44.46 -43.12
CA LEU A 40 -46.37 -44.34 -43.21
C LEU A 40 -47.29 -45.41 -42.58
N ASP A 41 -48.23 -45.00 -41.71
CA ASP A 41 -49.56 -44.54 -42.18
C ASP A 41 -50.25 -43.58 -41.17
N LYS A 42 -51.58 -43.48 -41.18
CA LYS A 42 -52.36 -42.25 -40.93
C LYS A 42 -53.01 -42.08 -39.55
N LYS A 43 -53.22 -40.80 -39.21
CA LYS A 43 -54.35 -40.21 -38.43
C LYS A 43 -54.52 -40.65 -36.95
N GLN A 44 -54.24 -39.71 -36.06
CA GLN A 44 -55.30 -38.82 -35.55
C GLN A 44 -54.72 -37.41 -35.28
N SER A 45 -55.56 -36.38 -35.35
CA SER A 45 -55.14 -34.98 -35.33
C SER A 45 -55.69 -34.23 -34.12
N MET A 46 -54.82 -33.65 -33.30
CA MET A 46 -55.19 -32.62 -32.32
C MET A 46 -54.33 -31.37 -32.56
N THR A 47 -54.95 -30.34 -33.13
CA THR A 47 -54.28 -29.09 -33.52
C THR A 47 -54.20 -28.12 -32.35
N LEU A 48 -52.99 -27.88 -31.82
CA LEU A 48 -52.75 -26.76 -30.91
C LEU A 48 -52.25 -25.55 -31.69
N SER A 49 -53.14 -24.63 -32.02
CA SER A 49 -52.82 -23.41 -32.78
C SER A 49 -52.15 -22.36 -31.89
N PHE A 50 -50.82 -22.31 -31.91
CA PHE A 50 -50.06 -21.21 -31.29
C PHE A 50 -50.39 -19.89 -32.00
N SER A 51 -51.23 -19.07 -31.37
CA SER A 51 -51.61 -17.77 -31.94
C SER A 51 -50.44 -16.80 -31.87
N PHE A 52 -49.95 -16.39 -33.05
CA PHE A 52 -48.88 -15.41 -33.24
C PHE A 52 -49.11 -14.10 -32.45
N ARG A 53 -50.38 -13.78 -32.18
CA ARG A 53 -50.82 -12.59 -31.43
C ARG A 53 -50.31 -12.53 -29.99
N ASN A 54 -50.03 -13.67 -29.35
CA ASN A 54 -49.53 -13.71 -27.97
C ASN A 54 -48.00 -13.51 -27.89
N LEU A 55 -47.25 -13.88 -28.94
CA LEU A 55 -45.79 -13.71 -28.99
C LEU A 55 -45.42 -12.22 -29.13
N LEU A 56 -46.16 -11.49 -29.96
CA LEU A 56 -46.03 -10.04 -30.12
C LEU A 56 -46.30 -9.27 -28.81
N PHE A 57 -47.27 -9.70 -28.01
CA PHE A 57 -47.61 -9.02 -26.74
C PHE A 57 -46.49 -9.14 -25.68
N CYS A 58 -45.78 -10.27 -25.66
CA CYS A 58 -44.62 -10.47 -24.78
C CYS A 58 -43.39 -9.65 -25.24
N LEU A 59 -43.17 -9.53 -26.55
CA LEU A 59 -42.07 -8.72 -27.10
C LEU A 59 -42.29 -7.21 -26.90
N PHE A 60 -43.54 -6.74 -26.99
CA PHE A 60 -43.86 -5.32 -26.76
C PHE A 60 -43.73 -4.91 -25.28
N THR A 61 -44.10 -5.81 -24.34
CA THR A 61 -43.99 -5.55 -22.91
C THR A 61 -42.55 -5.61 -22.39
N LEU A 62 -41.71 -6.50 -22.94
CA LEU A 62 -40.28 -6.55 -22.56
C LEU A 62 -39.46 -5.36 -23.10
N SER A 63 -39.95 -4.69 -24.16
CA SER A 63 -39.27 -3.55 -24.78
C SER A 63 -39.47 -2.20 -24.05
N PHE A 64 -40.38 -2.13 -23.08
CA PHE A 64 -40.68 -0.89 -22.32
C PHE A 64 -39.91 -0.75 -20.98
N LEU A 65 -39.01 -1.70 -20.69
CA LEU A 65 -38.21 -1.73 -19.46
C LEU A 65 -36.73 -1.34 -19.67
N ALA A 66 -36.38 -0.82 -20.85
CA ALA A 66 -35.05 -0.32 -21.15
C ALA A 66 -34.97 1.22 -21.09
N THR A 67 -33.83 1.74 -20.64
CA THR A 67 -33.42 3.17 -20.74
C THR A 67 -34.16 4.21 -19.88
N ASN A 68 -34.61 3.85 -18.67
CA ASN A 68 -34.69 4.83 -17.57
C ASN A 68 -33.28 5.18 -17.03
N SER A 69 -32.39 5.60 -17.93
CA SER A 69 -31.17 6.31 -17.55
C SER A 69 -31.58 7.70 -17.09
N PRO A 70 -31.18 8.19 -15.90
CA PRO A 70 -31.44 9.56 -15.52
C PRO A 70 -30.66 10.48 -16.48
N VAL A 71 -31.37 11.06 -17.44
CA VAL A 71 -30.85 12.17 -18.24
C VAL A 71 -30.66 13.34 -17.27
N SER A 72 -29.46 13.48 -16.75
CA SER A 72 -29.00 14.74 -16.16
C SER A 72 -29.11 15.80 -17.24
N ALA A 73 -30.22 16.54 -17.25
CA ALA A 73 -30.36 17.73 -18.06
C ALA A 73 -29.15 18.62 -17.77
N GLN A 74 -28.35 18.90 -18.80
CA GLN A 74 -27.20 19.79 -18.69
C GLN A 74 -27.71 21.23 -18.57
N MET A 75 -28.24 21.55 -17.38
CA MET A 75 -28.60 22.91 -17.00
C MET A 75 -27.37 23.79 -17.16
N LEU A 76 -27.54 24.91 -17.86
CA LEU A 76 -26.47 25.82 -18.24
C LEU A 76 -25.73 26.32 -16.99
N ARG A 77 -24.58 25.71 -16.69
CA ARG A 77 -23.65 26.17 -15.66
C ARG A 77 -22.94 27.42 -16.17
N ILE A 78 -23.57 28.57 -15.97
CA ILE A 78 -22.87 29.86 -16.02
C ILE A 78 -21.89 29.88 -14.84
N PRO A 79 -20.57 30.04 -15.05
CA PRO A 79 -19.63 30.10 -13.94
C PRO A 79 -19.66 31.48 -13.29
N ASP A 80 -20.11 31.56 -12.03
CA ASP A 80 -20.02 32.78 -11.23
C ASP A 80 -18.55 33.09 -10.89
N GLY A 81 -17.91 33.91 -11.73
CA GLY A 81 -16.48 34.26 -11.69
C GLY A 81 -16.00 35.03 -10.45
N VAL A 82 -16.75 34.98 -9.36
CA VAL A 82 -16.41 35.56 -8.05
C VAL A 82 -15.82 34.51 -7.10
N ASN A 83 -16.19 33.23 -7.24
CA ASN A 83 -15.69 32.16 -6.36
C ASN A 83 -14.52 31.38 -7.00
N ILE A 84 -13.31 31.58 -6.48
CA ILE A 84 -12.10 30.88 -6.92
C ILE A 84 -11.91 29.61 -6.08
N HIS A 85 -12.65 28.55 -6.41
CA HIS A 85 -12.44 27.23 -5.79
C HIS A 85 -11.09 26.64 -6.22
N LYS A 86 -10.33 26.10 -5.26
CA LYS A 86 -9.00 25.50 -5.46
C LYS A 86 -8.84 24.23 -4.65
N SER A 87 -7.93 23.37 -5.10
CA SER A 87 -7.38 22.30 -4.28
C SER A 87 -5.87 22.18 -4.51
N ALA A 88 -5.19 21.51 -3.58
CA ALA A 88 -3.81 21.09 -3.69
C ALA A 88 -3.67 19.74 -2.97
N SER A 89 -2.85 18.83 -3.52
CA SER A 89 -2.51 17.59 -2.84
C SER A 89 -1.02 17.30 -2.91
N GLN A 90 -0.53 16.55 -1.92
CA GLN A 90 0.85 16.07 -1.84
C GLN A 90 0.87 14.69 -1.21
N LYS A 91 1.71 13.80 -1.74
CA LYS A 91 1.91 12.45 -1.20
C LYS A 91 3.20 12.38 -0.38
N ILE A 92 3.15 11.65 0.73
CA ILE A 92 4.30 11.34 1.58
C ILE A 92 4.22 9.88 2.05
N GLY A 93 5.20 9.07 1.64
CA GLY A 93 5.09 7.61 1.73
C GLY A 93 3.87 7.08 0.96
N VAL A 94 3.02 6.30 1.64
CA VAL A 94 1.73 5.86 1.11
C VAL A 94 0.60 6.88 1.32
N THR A 95 0.79 7.84 2.23
CA THR A 95 -0.23 8.81 2.65
C THR A 95 -0.38 9.93 1.63
N GLU A 96 -1.61 10.21 1.24
CA GLU A 96 -1.98 11.37 0.44
C GLU A 96 -2.67 12.39 1.34
N VAL A 97 -2.25 13.65 1.22
CA VAL A 97 -2.86 14.81 1.87
C VAL A 97 -3.51 15.66 0.79
N GLU A 98 -4.79 15.98 0.93
CA GLU A 98 -5.51 16.91 0.06
C GLU A 98 -6.06 18.07 0.91
N VAL A 99 -5.93 19.30 0.41
CA VAL A 99 -6.65 20.47 0.92
C VAL A 99 -7.48 21.10 -0.20
N THR A 100 -8.74 21.43 0.10
CA THR A 100 -9.70 22.04 -0.83
C THR A 100 -10.35 23.26 -0.17
N TRP A 101 -10.32 24.40 -0.85
CA TRP A 101 -10.75 25.69 -0.31
C TRP A 101 -11.28 26.64 -1.40
N ASN A 102 -12.13 27.59 -1.00
CA ASN A 102 -12.40 28.77 -1.81
C ASN A 102 -11.40 29.88 -1.47
N ALA A 103 -10.79 30.48 -2.48
CA ALA A 103 -9.63 31.36 -2.34
C ALA A 103 -10.00 32.85 -2.45
N PRO A 104 -10.27 33.56 -1.33
CA PRO A 104 -10.50 35.00 -1.36
C PRO A 104 -9.24 35.78 -1.78
N SER A 105 -9.48 36.99 -2.29
CA SER A 105 -8.46 37.96 -2.71
C SER A 105 -8.34 39.11 -1.68
N VAL A 106 -7.17 39.70 -1.50
CA VAL A 106 -6.98 40.87 -0.63
C VAL A 106 -7.72 42.08 -1.24
N ARG A 107 -7.52 42.37 -2.54
CA ARG A 107 -8.20 43.44 -3.30
C ARG A 107 -8.07 44.85 -2.70
N GLY A 108 -6.86 45.33 -2.41
CA GLY A 108 -6.67 46.70 -1.93
C GLY A 108 -7.12 46.89 -0.47
N ARG A 109 -7.04 45.83 0.33
CA ARG A 109 -7.39 45.78 1.76
C ARG A 109 -6.19 45.38 2.61
N GLU A 110 -4.99 45.73 2.16
CA GLU A 110 -3.75 45.39 2.83
C GLU A 110 -3.71 46.03 4.23
N GLY A 111 -3.31 45.27 5.23
CA GLY A 111 -3.38 45.66 6.65
C GLY A 111 -4.79 45.61 7.25
N ASN A 112 -5.81 45.16 6.49
CA ASN A 112 -7.22 45.16 6.89
C ASN A 112 -7.89 43.76 6.78
N ILE A 113 -7.10 42.70 6.56
CA ILE A 113 -7.59 41.32 6.54
C ILE A 113 -7.64 40.70 7.94
N TRP A 114 -6.51 40.66 8.65
CA TRP A 114 -6.40 39.98 9.95
C TRP A 114 -6.99 40.78 11.10
N GLY A 115 -7.72 40.12 12.00
CA GLY A 115 -8.39 40.75 13.14
C GLY A 115 -9.68 41.50 12.78
N THR A 116 -10.05 41.58 11.50
CA THR A 116 -11.32 42.20 11.04
C THR A 116 -12.37 41.13 10.75
N ASP A 117 -13.59 41.53 10.39
CA ASP A 117 -14.70 40.62 10.04
C ASP A 117 -14.38 39.62 8.91
N VAL A 118 -13.30 39.85 8.16
CA VAL A 118 -12.79 38.94 7.11
C VAL A 118 -12.07 37.73 7.69
N ALA A 119 -11.27 37.93 8.75
CA ALA A 119 -10.43 36.93 9.41
C ALA A 119 -10.22 37.33 10.89
N TYR A 120 -11.29 37.26 11.68
CA TYR A 120 -11.36 37.76 13.05
C TYR A 120 -10.57 36.91 14.05
N PHE A 121 -10.17 37.51 15.17
CA PHE A 121 -9.53 36.80 16.27
C PHE A 121 -10.52 36.03 17.15
N GLY A 122 -10.06 34.92 17.73
CA GLY A 122 -10.80 34.05 18.63
C GLY A 122 -11.97 33.36 17.93
N PHE A 123 -13.17 33.58 18.48
CA PHE A 123 -14.43 33.05 18.01
C PHE A 123 -15.45 34.20 17.93
N LYS A 124 -16.26 34.25 16.87
CA LYS A 124 -17.27 35.30 16.66
C LYS A 124 -18.64 34.70 16.37
N GLU A 125 -19.69 35.23 17.00
CA GLU A 125 -21.07 34.93 16.60
C GLU A 125 -21.35 35.58 15.25
N LEU A 126 -21.72 34.76 14.25
CA LEU A 126 -21.81 35.19 12.85
C LEU A 126 -23.18 35.75 12.45
N GLY A 127 -24.09 35.96 13.41
CA GLY A 127 -25.44 36.51 13.19
C GLY A 127 -26.40 35.61 12.41
N PHE A 128 -25.98 34.39 12.06
CA PHE A 128 -26.77 33.41 11.30
C PHE A 128 -26.30 31.98 11.63
N GLY A 129 -27.18 30.99 11.44
CA GLY A 129 -26.87 29.58 11.63
C GLY A 129 -27.08 29.09 13.07
N SER A 130 -26.05 28.55 13.72
CA SER A 130 -26.13 27.95 15.07
C SER A 130 -26.11 28.95 16.23
N TYR A 131 -25.84 30.25 15.97
CA TYR A 131 -25.75 31.32 16.96
C TYR A 131 -24.73 31.07 18.10
N VAL A 132 -23.70 30.24 17.87
CA VAL A 132 -22.56 30.10 18.77
C VAL A 132 -21.38 30.96 18.29
N PRO A 133 -20.41 31.29 19.16
CA PRO A 133 -19.12 31.81 18.74
C PRO A 133 -18.38 30.79 17.87
N SER A 134 -18.20 31.10 16.58
CA SER A 134 -17.56 30.24 15.59
C SER A 134 -16.11 30.66 15.28
N PRO A 135 -15.22 29.73 14.88
CA PRO A 135 -13.86 30.02 14.40
C PRO A 135 -13.85 30.42 12.92
N TRP A 136 -12.74 30.99 12.44
CA TRP A 136 -12.59 31.40 11.04
C TRP A 136 -12.49 30.20 10.08
N ARG A 137 -13.16 30.29 8.92
CA ARG A 137 -13.29 29.21 7.90
C ARG A 137 -12.06 28.98 7.01
N ALA A 138 -10.97 29.70 7.28
CA ALA A 138 -9.68 29.60 6.60
C ALA A 138 -9.73 29.68 5.06
N GLY A 139 -10.73 30.43 4.55
CA GLY A 139 -11.16 30.48 3.15
C GLY A 139 -12.44 31.33 3.00
N SER A 140 -13.16 31.18 1.90
CA SER A 140 -14.48 31.81 1.67
C SER A 140 -15.61 30.79 1.55
N ASN A 141 -16.86 31.25 1.63
CA ASN A 141 -18.07 30.47 1.32
C ASN A 141 -18.17 29.18 2.15
N GLU A 142 -18.10 28.01 1.53
CA GLU A 142 -18.02 26.68 2.17
C GLU A 142 -16.81 26.53 3.12
N CYS A 143 -16.79 25.48 3.94
CA CYS A 143 -15.63 25.21 4.80
C CYS A 143 -14.41 24.77 3.96
N THR A 144 -13.22 25.22 4.37
CA THR A 144 -11.99 24.56 3.91
C THR A 144 -12.03 23.12 4.40
N THR A 145 -11.68 22.16 3.56
CA THR A 145 -11.57 20.75 3.96
C THR A 145 -10.16 20.23 3.72
N ILE A 146 -9.67 19.43 4.67
CA ILE A 146 -8.40 18.70 4.58
C ILE A 146 -8.68 17.21 4.73
N SER A 147 -8.03 16.37 3.93
CA SER A 147 -8.12 14.92 4.04
C SER A 147 -6.77 14.23 4.12
N PHE A 148 -6.74 13.08 4.77
CA PHE A 148 -5.58 12.22 4.97
C PHE A 148 -5.98 10.77 4.71
N THR A 149 -5.30 10.07 3.80
CA THR A 149 -5.64 8.67 3.47
C THR A 149 -5.14 7.64 4.50
N THR A 150 -4.30 8.05 5.45
CA THR A 150 -3.87 7.22 6.60
C THR A 150 -3.75 8.10 7.86
N ASP A 151 -3.48 7.49 9.02
CA ASP A 151 -3.21 8.23 10.26
C ASP A 151 -1.98 9.13 10.14
N VAL A 152 -2.08 10.35 10.68
CA VAL A 152 -1.01 11.35 10.69
C VAL A 152 -0.81 11.95 12.08
N THR A 153 0.18 12.82 12.21
CA THR A 153 0.32 13.73 13.35
C THR A 153 0.35 15.17 12.85
N ILE A 154 -0.47 16.06 13.43
CA ILE A 154 -0.45 17.50 13.15
C ILE A 154 0.24 18.22 14.30
N ASN A 155 1.36 18.91 14.04
CA ASN A 155 2.25 19.50 15.05
C ASN A 155 2.54 18.52 16.22
N GLY A 156 2.77 17.24 15.89
CA GLY A 156 3.04 16.17 16.86
C GLY A 156 1.83 15.63 17.64
N LYS A 157 0.59 16.06 17.34
CA LYS A 157 -0.64 15.48 17.90
C LYS A 157 -1.28 14.49 16.92
N PRO A 158 -1.68 13.27 17.35
CA PRO A 158 -2.25 12.28 16.44
C PRO A 158 -3.61 12.73 15.87
N LEU A 159 -3.83 12.42 14.59
CA LEU A 159 -5.10 12.56 13.88
C LEU A 159 -5.30 11.30 13.02
N ALA A 160 -6.51 10.73 13.07
CA ALA A 160 -6.82 9.53 12.30
C ALA A 160 -6.93 9.81 10.79
N ALA A 161 -6.90 8.75 9.98
CA ALA A 161 -7.31 8.82 8.59
C ALA A 161 -8.75 9.38 8.45
N GLY A 162 -9.00 10.26 7.48
CA GLY A 162 -10.32 10.86 7.28
C GLY A 162 -10.31 12.16 6.48
N LYS A 163 -11.49 12.75 6.32
CA LYS A 163 -11.68 14.11 5.79
C LYS A 163 -12.34 14.97 6.87
N TYR A 164 -11.85 16.19 7.02
CA TYR A 164 -12.23 17.11 8.10
C TYR A 164 -12.50 18.50 7.54
N ALA A 165 -13.47 19.20 8.12
CA ALA A 165 -13.55 20.65 8.02
C ALA A 165 -12.39 21.26 8.82
N PHE A 166 -11.76 22.28 8.26
CA PHE A 166 -10.60 22.96 8.81
C PHE A 166 -10.95 24.40 9.18
N PHE A 167 -10.75 24.72 10.45
CA PHE A 167 -10.98 26.04 11.01
C PHE A 167 -9.74 26.55 11.73
N ILE A 168 -9.64 27.87 11.88
CA ILE A 168 -8.59 28.50 12.68
C ILE A 168 -9.25 29.48 13.64
N ALA A 169 -9.05 29.28 14.94
CA ALA A 169 -9.24 30.35 15.92
C ALA A 169 -7.95 31.19 15.91
N LEU A 170 -8.00 32.32 15.20
CA LEU A 170 -6.85 33.20 15.02
C LEU A 170 -6.55 33.95 16.32
N GLU A 171 -5.29 34.16 16.65
CA GLU A 171 -4.90 35.09 17.73
C GLU A 171 -3.81 36.03 17.20
N GLN A 172 -3.34 36.96 18.03
CA GLN A 172 -2.34 37.94 17.59
C GLN A 172 -1.02 37.28 17.14
N ASP A 173 -0.50 36.29 17.88
CA ASP A 173 0.80 35.64 17.58
C ASP A 173 0.78 34.10 17.52
N SER A 174 -0.24 33.43 18.07
CA SER A 174 -0.34 31.96 18.07
C SER A 174 -1.78 31.50 17.82
N SER A 175 -2.08 30.97 16.65
CA SER A 175 -3.44 30.56 16.27
C SER A 175 -3.71 29.10 16.57
N THR A 176 -4.92 28.76 17.00
CA THR A 176 -5.35 27.37 17.19
C THR A 176 -5.95 26.82 15.90
N LEU A 177 -5.31 25.80 15.34
CA LEU A 177 -5.82 24.99 14.23
C LEU A 177 -6.84 23.98 14.75
N ILE A 178 -7.96 23.84 14.06
CA ILE A 178 -9.10 23.02 14.47
C ILE A 178 -9.53 22.10 13.32
N PHE A 179 -9.59 20.80 13.59
CA PHE A 179 -10.10 19.77 12.68
C PHE A 179 -11.44 19.26 13.21
N ASN A 180 -12.48 19.33 12.38
CA ASN A 180 -13.86 19.05 12.76
C ASN A 180 -14.49 18.04 11.79
N LYS A 181 -15.40 17.17 12.27
CA LYS A 181 -16.02 16.12 11.44
C LYS A 181 -17.01 16.66 10.39
N ASN A 182 -17.56 17.86 10.57
CA ASN A 182 -18.65 18.36 9.73
C ASN A 182 -18.17 18.98 8.40
N VAL A 183 -17.72 18.13 7.48
CA VAL A 183 -17.20 18.50 6.15
C VAL A 183 -18.22 19.16 5.20
N GLY A 184 -19.48 19.31 5.61
CA GLY A 184 -20.58 19.84 4.79
C GLY A 184 -20.97 21.29 5.11
N GLU A 185 -20.27 21.97 6.03
CA GLU A 185 -20.70 23.31 6.47
C GLU A 185 -20.45 24.42 5.44
N TRP A 186 -21.35 25.41 5.44
CA TRP A 186 -21.16 26.70 4.77
C TRP A 186 -20.15 27.56 5.56
N GLY A 187 -18.89 27.12 5.56
CA GLY A 187 -17.85 27.66 6.43
C GLY A 187 -18.07 27.23 7.86
N SER A 188 -18.32 28.17 8.76
CA SER A 188 -18.48 27.92 10.21
C SER A 188 -19.81 28.44 10.77
N TYR A 189 -20.83 28.66 9.93
CA TYR A 189 -22.15 29.13 10.40
C TYR A 189 -22.91 28.09 11.24
N PHE A 190 -22.59 26.80 11.12
CA PHE A 190 -23.27 25.73 11.88
C PHE A 190 -22.33 25.01 12.84
N TYR A 191 -21.18 25.63 13.12
CA TYR A 191 -20.05 25.05 13.83
C TYR A 191 -20.48 24.44 15.17
N ASP A 192 -20.23 23.13 15.30
CA ASP A 192 -20.37 22.40 16.55
C ASP A 192 -18.98 22.00 17.07
N LYS A 193 -18.58 22.58 18.20
CA LYS A 193 -17.34 22.27 18.92
C LYS A 193 -17.22 20.80 19.33
N ASP A 194 -18.33 20.09 19.52
CA ASP A 194 -18.34 18.70 19.97
C ASP A 194 -18.10 17.73 18.78
N GLN A 195 -18.03 18.26 17.55
CA GLN A 195 -17.48 17.59 16.37
C GLN A 195 -15.97 17.81 16.17
N ASP A 196 -15.29 18.61 17.00
CA ASP A 196 -13.83 18.77 16.92
C ASP A 196 -13.13 17.44 17.27
N VAL A 197 -12.22 16.99 16.41
CA VAL A 197 -11.36 15.81 16.66
C VAL A 197 -9.94 16.19 17.07
N LEU A 198 -9.47 17.38 16.68
CA LEU A 198 -8.18 17.89 17.09
C LEU A 198 -8.22 19.42 17.16
N ARG A 199 -7.66 19.96 18.25
CA ARG A 199 -7.22 21.35 18.37
C ARG A 199 -5.72 21.37 18.62
N VAL A 200 -4.97 22.14 17.84
CA VAL A 200 -3.51 22.24 18.01
C VAL A 200 -3.00 23.64 17.67
N VAL A 201 -2.13 24.19 18.51
CA VAL A 201 -1.59 25.54 18.34
C VAL A 201 -0.51 25.53 17.25
N THR A 202 -0.45 26.61 16.47
CA THR A 202 0.68 26.96 15.61
C THR A 202 1.06 28.43 15.78
N ARG A 203 2.26 28.81 15.31
CA ARG A 203 2.73 30.20 15.28
C ARG A 203 2.74 30.70 13.85
N GLN A 204 1.91 31.69 13.54
CA GLN A 204 1.94 32.36 12.24
C GLN A 204 3.29 33.06 11.98
N ARG A 205 3.73 33.06 10.72
CA ARG A 205 4.86 33.84 10.22
C ARG A 205 4.28 35.11 9.60
N LYS A 206 4.64 36.27 10.15
CA LYS A 206 4.21 37.59 9.67
C LYS A 206 5.21 38.15 8.66
N ASP A 207 4.93 39.33 8.12
CA ASP A 207 5.83 40.12 7.28
C ASP A 207 6.34 39.36 6.03
N GLN A 208 5.49 38.48 5.52
CA GLN A 208 5.72 37.70 4.31
C GLN A 208 5.42 38.54 3.05
N PRO A 209 6.00 38.22 1.88
CA PRO A 209 5.63 38.84 0.61
C PRO A 209 4.13 38.72 0.32
N LEU A 210 3.54 39.76 -0.29
CA LEU A 210 2.10 39.87 -0.52
C LEU A 210 1.53 38.68 -1.34
N GLN A 211 0.75 37.85 -0.67
CA GLN A 211 -0.02 36.76 -1.27
C GLN A 211 -1.46 37.22 -1.52
N GLU A 212 -1.69 37.89 -2.66
CA GLU A 212 -2.98 38.50 -3.04
C GLU A 212 -4.17 37.54 -2.96
N ILE A 213 -4.02 36.30 -3.44
CA ILE A 213 -5.09 35.29 -3.42
C ILE A 213 -4.72 34.21 -2.40
N LEU A 214 -5.61 33.89 -1.46
CA LEU A 214 -5.38 32.87 -0.43
C LEU A 214 -4.94 31.55 -1.07
N LYS A 215 -3.79 31.05 -0.61
CA LYS A 215 -3.13 29.85 -1.12
C LYS A 215 -2.90 28.87 0.03
N TYR A 216 -3.12 27.58 -0.22
CA TYR A 216 -2.46 26.52 0.54
C TYR A 216 -1.36 25.91 -0.32
N ASP A 217 -0.23 25.56 0.29
CA ASP A 217 0.91 24.96 -0.40
C ASP A 217 1.73 24.05 0.54
N PHE A 218 2.59 23.23 -0.06
CA PHE A 218 3.31 22.15 0.61
C PHE A 218 4.83 22.30 0.50
N ILE A 219 5.55 22.04 1.60
CA ILE A 219 7.02 21.94 1.63
C ILE A 219 7.40 20.65 2.35
N GLN A 220 8.04 19.71 1.65
CA GLN A 220 8.59 18.53 2.29
C GLN A 220 9.76 18.94 3.22
N ARG A 221 9.70 18.52 4.49
CA ARG A 221 10.70 18.83 5.53
C ARG A 221 11.64 17.66 5.79
N ALA A 222 11.13 16.43 5.72
CA ALA A 222 11.89 15.19 5.84
C ALA A 222 11.26 14.09 4.96
N GLU A 223 11.81 12.87 4.97
CA GLU A 223 11.20 11.71 4.33
C GLU A 223 9.79 11.41 4.88
N ASN A 224 9.60 11.68 6.19
CA ASN A 224 8.40 11.39 6.97
C ASN A 224 7.65 12.64 7.50
N GLU A 225 8.09 13.85 7.13
CA GLU A 225 7.50 15.11 7.58
C GLU A 225 7.23 16.07 6.42
N LEU A 226 6.00 16.61 6.39
CA LEU A 226 5.49 17.54 5.39
C LEU A 226 4.96 18.80 6.08
N GLU A 227 5.36 19.99 5.66
CA GLU A 227 4.72 21.23 6.09
C GLU A 227 3.62 21.61 5.09
N LEU A 228 2.39 21.76 5.56
CA LEU A 228 1.29 22.42 4.84
C LEU A 228 1.13 23.82 5.43
N TYR A 229 1.02 24.85 4.61
CA TYR A 229 0.78 26.21 5.10
C TYR A 229 -0.30 26.94 4.29
N LEU A 230 -1.15 27.68 5.01
CA LEU A 230 -1.93 28.78 4.43
C LEU A 230 -0.99 29.97 4.22
N ALA A 231 -1.15 30.68 3.11
CA ALA A 231 -0.55 31.98 2.84
C ALA A 231 -1.62 32.95 2.33
N TRP A 232 -1.75 34.13 2.95
CA TRP A 232 -2.64 35.20 2.50
C TRP A 232 -2.20 36.55 3.05
N GLU A 233 -2.38 37.63 2.28
CA GLU A 233 -1.86 38.95 2.60
C GLU A 233 -0.35 38.89 2.93
N ASN A 234 0.08 39.27 4.13
CA ASN A 234 1.47 39.17 4.59
C ASN A 234 1.68 38.09 5.68
N TRP A 235 0.73 37.16 5.88
CA TRP A 235 0.85 36.07 6.86
C TRP A 235 0.96 34.70 6.19
N GLN A 236 1.72 33.81 6.83
CA GLN A 236 1.62 32.36 6.64
C GLN A 236 1.21 31.68 7.95
N ILE A 237 0.34 30.67 7.87
CA ILE A 237 -0.09 29.85 9.01
C ILE A 237 0.31 28.38 8.69
N PRO A 238 1.46 27.90 9.21
CA PRO A 238 1.98 26.57 8.92
C PRO A 238 1.42 25.49 9.86
N MET A 239 1.42 24.24 9.40
CA MET A 239 1.26 23.03 10.19
C MET A 239 2.24 21.96 9.71
N SER A 240 2.91 21.28 10.64
CA SER A 240 3.71 20.08 10.37
C SER A 240 2.80 18.86 10.36
N ILE A 241 2.96 18.00 9.35
CA ILE A 241 2.24 16.75 9.14
C ILE A 241 3.28 15.63 9.14
N GLY A 242 3.40 14.93 10.27
CA GLY A 242 4.32 13.79 10.45
C GLY A 242 3.61 12.46 10.22
N VAL A 243 4.26 11.53 9.50
CA VAL A 243 3.73 10.21 9.14
C VAL A 243 4.64 9.08 9.64
N ASP A 244 4.07 8.05 10.25
CA ASP A 244 4.79 6.80 10.50
C ASP A 244 4.85 5.97 9.21
N LEU A 245 5.93 6.15 8.44
CA LEU A 245 6.15 5.45 7.17
C LEU A 245 6.11 3.93 7.31
N LYS A 246 6.53 3.37 8.45
CA LYS A 246 6.60 1.92 8.68
C LYS A 246 5.20 1.36 8.99
N LYS A 247 4.47 1.98 9.92
CA LYS A 247 3.08 1.59 10.25
C LYS A 247 2.16 1.73 9.04
N THR A 248 2.21 2.87 8.34
CA THR A 248 1.31 3.18 7.22
C THR A 248 1.59 2.30 6.01
N THR A 249 2.86 2.08 5.66
CA THR A 249 3.22 1.16 4.56
C THR A 249 2.85 -0.29 4.91
N LEU A 250 3.05 -0.74 6.15
CA LEU A 250 2.62 -2.08 6.56
C LEU A 250 1.10 -2.26 6.43
N ALA A 251 0.31 -1.29 6.90
CA ALA A 251 -1.15 -1.33 6.76
C ALA A 251 -1.59 -1.34 5.28
N SER A 252 -0.91 -0.58 4.42
CA SER A 252 -1.13 -0.59 2.97
C SER A 252 -0.79 -1.94 2.34
N ILE A 253 0.30 -2.59 2.75
CA ILE A 253 0.66 -3.95 2.32
C ILE A 253 -0.40 -4.96 2.79
N GLN A 254 -0.80 -4.91 4.06
CA GLN A 254 -1.85 -5.80 4.60
C GLN A 254 -3.18 -5.65 3.85
N SER A 255 -3.58 -4.42 3.52
CA SER A 255 -4.78 -4.17 2.71
C SER A 255 -4.65 -4.75 1.30
N GLN A 256 -3.50 -4.58 0.64
CA GLN A 256 -3.24 -5.17 -0.69
C GLN A 256 -3.22 -6.71 -0.65
N MET A 257 -2.65 -7.32 0.39
CA MET A 257 -2.63 -8.78 0.59
C MET A 257 -4.00 -9.37 0.96
N SER A 258 -5.01 -8.54 1.25
CA SER A 258 -6.41 -8.99 1.37
C SER A 258 -7.16 -9.02 0.03
N GLY A 259 -6.59 -8.40 -1.01
CA GLY A 259 -7.12 -8.38 -2.38
C GLY A 259 -6.45 -9.42 -3.29
N ALA A 260 -6.56 -9.22 -4.61
CA ALA A 260 -6.02 -10.12 -5.61
C ALA A 260 -4.49 -10.37 -5.49
N MET A 261 -3.74 -9.39 -4.98
CA MET A 261 -2.29 -9.54 -4.76
C MET A 261 -1.95 -10.56 -3.66
N GLY A 262 -2.88 -10.86 -2.75
CA GLY A 262 -2.74 -11.93 -1.76
C GLY A 262 -2.72 -13.34 -2.35
N PHE A 263 -2.99 -13.48 -3.66
CA PHE A 263 -2.92 -14.72 -4.43
C PHE A 263 -1.79 -14.72 -5.47
N ASP A 264 -0.99 -13.64 -5.56
CA ASP A 264 0.21 -13.57 -6.41
C ASP A 264 1.46 -13.87 -5.58
N PRO A 265 2.19 -14.97 -5.87
CA PRO A 265 3.43 -15.31 -5.18
C PRO A 265 4.48 -14.19 -5.19
N LEU A 266 4.58 -13.39 -6.26
CA LEU A 266 5.60 -12.33 -6.36
C LEU A 266 5.29 -11.17 -5.39
N SER A 267 4.03 -10.77 -5.31
CA SER A 267 3.55 -9.77 -4.35
C SER A 267 3.68 -10.24 -2.90
N LEU A 268 3.40 -11.52 -2.64
CA LEU A 268 3.61 -12.14 -1.32
C LEU A 268 5.09 -12.20 -0.93
N GLU A 269 5.99 -12.55 -1.86
CA GLU A 269 7.45 -12.50 -1.63
C GLU A 269 7.92 -11.07 -1.33
N ALA A 270 7.45 -10.09 -2.11
CA ALA A 270 7.79 -8.68 -1.91
C ALA A 270 7.30 -8.14 -0.56
N ALA A 271 6.08 -8.47 -0.14
CA ALA A 271 5.51 -8.11 1.16
C ALA A 271 6.34 -8.70 2.32
N ALA A 272 6.72 -9.98 2.22
CA ALA A 272 7.55 -10.65 3.21
C ALA A 272 8.97 -10.08 3.27
N ARG A 273 9.59 -9.82 2.11
CA ARG A 273 10.92 -9.21 1.97
C ARG A 273 10.96 -7.79 2.54
N TRP A 274 9.91 -7.00 2.31
CA TRP A 274 9.77 -5.65 2.89
C TRP A 274 9.70 -5.72 4.42
N CYS A 275 8.88 -6.62 4.98
CA CYS A 275 8.74 -6.80 6.42
C CYS A 275 10.05 -7.27 7.10
N LEU A 276 10.79 -8.18 6.47
CA LEU A 276 12.12 -8.59 6.92
C LEU A 276 13.10 -7.41 6.94
N THR A 277 13.12 -6.62 5.85
CA THR A 277 14.03 -5.47 5.68
C THR A 277 13.71 -4.31 6.62
N GLN A 278 12.42 -4.07 6.87
CA GLN A 278 11.92 -3.02 7.78
C GLN A 278 11.80 -3.48 9.23
N GLU A 279 12.25 -4.70 9.54
CA GLU A 279 12.26 -5.28 10.89
C GLU A 279 10.90 -5.20 11.60
N VAL A 280 9.85 -5.69 10.94
CA VAL A 280 8.47 -5.60 11.43
C VAL A 280 7.64 -6.81 11.05
N ASN A 281 6.68 -7.19 11.91
CA ASN A 281 5.61 -8.15 11.62
C ASN A 281 6.08 -9.51 11.04
N TYR A 282 7.20 -10.03 11.56
CA TYR A 282 7.85 -11.23 11.03
C TYR A 282 6.93 -12.46 10.92
N GLN A 283 5.97 -12.62 11.84
CA GLN A 283 5.08 -13.79 11.84
C GLN A 283 4.11 -13.80 10.66
N GLN A 284 3.51 -12.65 10.29
CA GLN A 284 2.65 -12.56 9.11
C GLN A 284 3.48 -12.59 7.82
N ALA A 285 4.66 -11.97 7.83
CA ALA A 285 5.61 -12.04 6.73
C ALA A 285 6.06 -13.49 6.44
N LEU A 286 6.26 -14.31 7.48
CA LEU A 286 6.55 -15.72 7.33
C LEU A 286 5.37 -16.45 6.65
N THR A 287 4.13 -16.20 7.06
CA THR A 287 2.95 -16.76 6.39
C THR A 287 2.85 -16.36 4.92
N TRP A 288 3.17 -15.11 4.56
CA TRP A 288 3.18 -14.68 3.15
C TRP A 288 4.24 -15.39 2.31
N ILE A 289 5.49 -15.49 2.78
CA ILE A 289 6.53 -16.23 2.03
C ILE A 289 6.28 -17.75 2.01
N GLU A 290 5.60 -18.29 3.02
CA GLU A 290 5.14 -19.69 3.03
C GLU A 290 4.07 -19.93 1.96
N SER A 291 3.06 -19.06 1.83
CA SER A 291 2.11 -19.12 0.72
C SER A 291 2.77 -18.93 -0.65
N ALA A 292 3.74 -18.02 -0.76
CA ALA A 292 4.51 -17.79 -2.00
C ALA A 292 5.40 -18.97 -2.41
N THR A 293 5.71 -19.89 -1.50
CA THR A 293 6.59 -21.04 -1.72
C THR A 293 5.86 -22.40 -1.66
N ASP A 294 4.55 -22.44 -1.38
CA ASP A 294 3.75 -23.68 -1.44
C ASP A 294 3.50 -24.09 -2.92
N PRO A 295 3.91 -25.30 -3.36
CA PRO A 295 3.68 -25.79 -4.72
C PRO A 295 2.23 -25.74 -5.19
N LYS A 296 1.24 -25.74 -4.28
CA LYS A 296 -0.19 -25.63 -4.61
C LYS A 296 -0.58 -24.29 -5.23
N PHE A 297 0.20 -23.23 -5.00
CA PHE A 297 -0.09 -21.86 -5.46
C PHE A 297 0.93 -21.35 -6.49
N GLY A 298 1.60 -22.27 -7.21
CA GLY A 298 2.56 -21.89 -8.27
C GLY A 298 3.92 -21.44 -7.75
N ALA A 299 4.34 -21.98 -6.59
CA ALA A 299 5.56 -21.68 -5.84
C ALA A 299 6.72 -20.97 -6.56
N ILE A 300 7.22 -19.90 -5.94
CA ILE A 300 8.54 -19.35 -6.24
C ILE A 300 9.61 -20.25 -5.61
N ASP A 301 9.95 -21.34 -6.29
CA ASP A 301 11.07 -22.21 -5.92
C ASP A 301 12.42 -21.60 -6.36
N LYS A 302 12.73 -20.39 -5.88
CA LYS A 302 13.97 -19.64 -6.15
C LYS A 302 14.72 -19.34 -4.86
N PHE A 303 16.04 -19.36 -4.92
CA PHE A 303 16.90 -19.08 -3.76
C PHE A 303 16.62 -17.68 -3.14
N GLY A 304 16.29 -16.69 -3.97
CA GLY A 304 15.82 -15.38 -3.52
C GLY A 304 14.61 -15.43 -2.56
N ALA A 305 13.64 -16.32 -2.77
CA ALA A 305 12.48 -16.48 -1.88
C ALA A 305 12.84 -17.28 -0.62
N ILE A 306 13.62 -18.35 -0.75
CA ILE A 306 14.03 -19.18 0.38
C ILE A 306 14.93 -18.40 1.36
N THR A 307 15.79 -17.50 0.88
CA THR A 307 16.60 -16.61 1.74
C THR A 307 15.76 -15.60 2.52
N VAL A 308 14.60 -15.15 2.00
CA VAL A 308 13.62 -14.35 2.76
C VAL A 308 12.95 -15.21 3.84
N LYS A 309 12.51 -16.42 3.50
CA LYS A 309 11.92 -17.36 4.47
C LYS A 309 12.91 -17.66 5.60
N ALA A 310 14.16 -17.96 5.27
CA ALA A 310 15.21 -18.24 6.24
C ALA A 310 15.49 -17.04 7.16
N GLY A 311 15.63 -15.82 6.62
CA GLY A 311 15.82 -14.62 7.44
C GLY A 311 14.64 -14.32 8.37
N LEU A 312 13.41 -14.63 7.95
CA LEU A 312 12.21 -14.52 8.79
C LEU A 312 12.17 -15.60 9.89
N LEU A 313 12.62 -16.83 9.59
CA LEU A 313 12.77 -17.90 10.57
C LEU A 313 13.82 -17.56 11.64
N GLU A 314 15.01 -17.06 11.24
CA GLU A 314 16.04 -16.57 12.17
C GLU A 314 15.48 -15.44 13.08
N LYS A 315 14.76 -14.48 12.51
CA LYS A 315 14.09 -13.40 13.26
C LYS A 315 12.96 -13.88 14.20
N LEU A 316 12.54 -15.14 14.08
CA LEU A 316 11.57 -15.82 14.96
C LEU A 316 12.24 -16.91 15.82
N GLY A 317 13.58 -16.98 15.86
CA GLY A 317 14.33 -17.96 16.67
C GLY A 317 14.32 -19.40 16.14
N ARG A 318 13.97 -19.60 14.86
CA ARG A 318 13.88 -20.91 14.19
C ARG A 318 15.14 -21.19 13.35
N ASP A 319 16.32 -20.93 13.93
CA ASP A 319 17.62 -20.94 13.23
C ASP A 319 17.96 -22.28 12.55
N GLN A 320 17.65 -23.41 13.21
CA GLN A 320 17.89 -24.75 12.65
C GLN A 320 17.06 -25.01 11.39
N GLU A 321 15.83 -24.51 11.35
CA GLU A 321 14.93 -24.64 10.20
C GLU A 321 15.37 -23.71 9.05
N ALA A 322 15.79 -22.49 9.39
CA ALA A 322 16.38 -21.54 8.44
C ALA A 322 17.60 -22.15 7.73
N GLU A 323 18.50 -22.78 8.50
CA GLU A 323 19.70 -23.43 7.99
C GLU A 323 19.36 -24.65 7.10
N GLN A 324 18.40 -25.49 7.51
CA GLN A 324 17.96 -26.64 6.73
C GLN A 324 17.38 -26.24 5.36
N ILE A 325 16.52 -25.21 5.29
CA ILE A 325 15.95 -24.77 4.00
C ILE A 325 16.98 -24.06 3.11
N LEU A 326 17.97 -23.38 3.70
CA LEU A 326 19.09 -22.80 2.95
C LEU A 326 19.97 -23.90 2.34
N HIS A 327 20.40 -24.88 3.14
CA HIS A 327 21.21 -26.00 2.64
C HIS A 327 20.45 -26.83 1.57
N ALA A 328 19.15 -27.01 1.72
CA ALA A 328 18.32 -27.69 0.72
C ALA A 328 18.09 -26.89 -0.59
N SER A 329 18.32 -25.57 -0.58
CA SER A 329 18.09 -24.68 -1.73
C SER A 329 19.36 -24.10 -2.37
N ILE A 330 20.53 -24.24 -1.73
CA ILE A 330 21.80 -23.66 -2.18
C ILE A 330 22.21 -24.10 -3.61
N HIS A 331 21.85 -25.32 -4.01
CA HIS A 331 22.08 -25.85 -5.36
C HIS A 331 21.21 -25.21 -6.45
N LYS A 332 20.17 -24.45 -6.08
CA LYS A 332 19.27 -23.74 -7.02
C LYS A 332 19.76 -22.33 -7.36
N ALA A 333 20.83 -21.86 -6.71
CA ALA A 333 21.31 -20.50 -6.78
C ALA A 333 22.43 -20.31 -7.82
N ASN A 334 22.38 -19.22 -8.57
CA ASN A 334 23.45 -18.83 -9.51
C ASN A 334 24.62 -18.09 -8.82
N THR A 335 25.71 -17.86 -9.55
CA THR A 335 26.96 -17.25 -9.05
C THR A 335 26.72 -15.95 -8.30
N PHE A 336 25.81 -15.11 -8.81
CA PHE A 336 25.52 -13.79 -8.26
C PHE A 336 24.53 -13.85 -7.09
N GLU A 337 23.59 -14.80 -7.08
CA GLU A 337 22.71 -15.03 -5.92
C GLU A 337 23.54 -15.47 -4.70
N LEU A 338 24.41 -16.47 -4.86
CA LEU A 338 25.29 -16.94 -3.78
C LEU A 338 26.26 -15.83 -3.34
N HIS A 339 26.85 -15.09 -4.29
CA HIS A 339 27.75 -13.97 -3.97
C HIS A 339 27.04 -12.87 -3.17
N ASN A 340 25.84 -12.48 -3.58
CA ASN A 340 25.07 -11.44 -2.89
C ASN A 340 24.57 -11.91 -1.52
N TYR A 341 24.20 -13.19 -1.38
CA TYR A 341 23.81 -13.76 -0.09
C TYR A 341 25.01 -13.84 0.89
N GLY A 342 26.18 -14.29 0.43
CA GLY A 342 27.41 -14.22 1.24
C GLY A 342 27.77 -12.79 1.67
N ARG A 343 27.56 -11.79 0.79
CA ARG A 343 27.71 -10.36 1.15
C ARG A 343 26.68 -9.88 2.18
N GLN A 344 25.43 -10.35 2.10
CA GLN A 344 24.40 -10.06 3.10
C GLN A 344 24.79 -10.65 4.47
N LEU A 345 25.30 -11.88 4.51
CA LEU A 345 25.78 -12.52 5.73
C LEU A 345 26.98 -11.76 6.35
N LEU A 346 27.93 -11.26 5.55
CA LEU A 346 29.00 -10.37 6.05
C LEU A 346 28.43 -9.08 6.66
N ALA A 347 27.44 -8.45 6.01
CA ALA A 347 26.79 -7.24 6.55
C ALA A 347 26.01 -7.51 7.86
N GLN A 348 25.58 -8.74 8.08
CA GLN A 348 24.99 -9.23 9.35
C GLN A 348 26.04 -9.72 10.37
N ASN A 349 27.35 -9.50 10.11
CA ASN A 349 28.48 -10.01 10.90
C ASN A 349 28.53 -11.56 11.05
N LYS A 350 27.83 -12.30 10.19
CA LYS A 350 27.82 -13.77 10.16
C LYS A 350 29.00 -14.31 9.33
N VAL A 351 30.22 -13.95 9.73
CA VAL A 351 31.46 -14.15 8.94
C VAL A 351 31.66 -15.61 8.50
N ASP A 352 31.44 -16.58 9.39
CA ASP A 352 31.65 -17.99 9.08
C ASP A 352 30.64 -18.54 8.07
N LYS A 353 29.33 -18.28 8.27
CA LYS A 353 28.29 -18.64 7.29
C LYS A 353 28.52 -17.93 5.94
N ALA A 354 29.04 -16.71 5.94
CA ALA A 354 29.38 -16.00 4.72
C ALA A 354 30.53 -16.67 3.96
N LEU A 355 31.60 -17.07 4.67
CA LEU A 355 32.74 -17.77 4.09
C LEU A 355 32.34 -19.12 3.49
N GLU A 356 31.53 -19.91 4.21
CA GLU A 356 30.97 -21.18 3.72
C GLU A 356 30.21 -21.01 2.40
N ILE A 357 29.33 -20.00 2.30
CA ILE A 357 28.61 -19.67 1.05
C ILE A 357 29.57 -19.27 -0.08
N PHE A 358 30.65 -18.52 0.20
CA PHE A 358 31.65 -18.17 -0.81
C PHE A 358 32.49 -19.37 -1.25
N GLU A 359 32.88 -20.25 -0.33
CA GLU A 359 33.61 -21.50 -0.62
C GLU A 359 32.73 -22.46 -1.43
N PHE A 360 31.45 -22.60 -1.10
CA PHE A 360 30.49 -23.38 -1.91
C PHE A 360 30.31 -22.80 -3.31
N ASN A 361 30.15 -21.48 -3.43
CA ASN A 361 30.02 -20.79 -4.73
C ASN A 361 31.27 -21.02 -5.60
N PHE A 362 32.46 -20.82 -5.03
CA PHE A 362 33.73 -21.09 -5.72
C PHE A 362 33.89 -22.56 -6.10
N LYS A 363 33.54 -23.52 -5.23
CA LYS A 363 33.68 -24.95 -5.50
C LYS A 363 32.82 -25.42 -6.68
N ASN A 364 31.59 -24.92 -6.80
CA ASN A 364 30.65 -25.37 -7.82
C ASN A 364 30.77 -24.59 -9.15
N GLN A 365 31.27 -23.35 -9.10
CA GLN A 365 31.22 -22.39 -10.22
C GLN A 365 32.60 -21.74 -10.43
N ALA A 366 33.63 -22.58 -10.30
CA ALA A 366 35.03 -22.21 -10.10
C ALA A 366 35.59 -21.26 -11.16
N GLY A 367 36.35 -20.28 -10.69
CA GLY A 367 37.12 -19.38 -11.53
C GLY A 367 36.33 -18.26 -12.22
N GLN A 368 35.03 -18.09 -11.97
CA GLN A 368 34.30 -16.89 -12.40
C GLN A 368 34.57 -15.71 -11.44
N TRP A 369 34.71 -14.49 -11.98
CA TRP A 369 35.00 -13.26 -11.25
C TRP A 369 34.26 -13.09 -9.89
N PRO A 370 32.92 -13.26 -9.76
CA PRO A 370 32.23 -13.07 -8.50
C PRO A 370 32.69 -14.03 -7.39
N THR A 371 33.15 -15.24 -7.75
CA THR A 371 33.56 -16.25 -6.77
C THR A 371 34.85 -15.85 -6.05
N HIS A 372 35.85 -15.36 -6.79
CA HIS A 372 37.09 -14.81 -6.22
C HIS A 372 36.84 -13.54 -5.40
N VAL A 373 35.97 -12.63 -5.85
CA VAL A 373 35.58 -11.44 -5.06
C VAL A 373 34.85 -11.86 -3.77
N GLY A 374 34.09 -12.95 -3.79
CA GLY A 374 33.46 -13.53 -2.62
C GLY A 374 34.47 -14.03 -1.60
N LEU A 375 35.35 -14.95 -2.02
CA LEU A 375 36.41 -15.50 -1.18
C LEU A 375 37.32 -14.41 -0.61
N MET A 376 37.77 -13.46 -1.44
CA MET A 376 38.54 -12.29 -0.99
C MET A 376 37.87 -11.58 0.21
N ARG A 377 36.55 -11.37 0.17
CA ARG A 377 35.80 -10.70 1.25
C ARG A 377 35.65 -11.59 2.48
N GLY A 378 35.24 -12.85 2.31
CA GLY A 378 35.07 -13.79 3.43
C GLY A 378 36.39 -14.08 4.17
N LEU A 379 37.46 -14.36 3.44
CA LEU A 379 38.79 -14.63 3.99
C LEU A 379 39.37 -13.38 4.67
N SER A 380 39.17 -12.18 4.09
CA SER A 380 39.59 -10.93 4.73
C SER A 380 38.86 -10.69 6.06
N ALA A 381 37.53 -10.87 6.09
CA ALA A 381 36.74 -10.77 7.31
C ALA A 381 37.10 -11.84 8.37
N LYS A 382 37.58 -13.01 7.94
CA LYS A 382 38.11 -14.07 8.82
C LYS A 382 39.58 -13.86 9.23
N GLY A 383 40.22 -12.76 8.82
CA GLY A 383 41.62 -12.42 9.13
C GLY A 383 42.67 -13.17 8.30
N LYS A 384 42.26 -13.98 7.31
CA LYS A 384 43.13 -14.74 6.39
C LYS A 384 43.65 -13.84 5.25
N LEU A 385 44.33 -12.76 5.60
CA LEU A 385 44.61 -11.65 4.68
C LEU A 385 45.49 -12.02 3.47
N LYS A 386 46.34 -13.05 3.60
CA LYS A 386 47.16 -13.58 2.48
C LYS A 386 46.30 -14.32 1.44
N GLU A 387 45.49 -15.29 1.90
CA GLU A 387 44.54 -16.02 1.05
C GLU A 387 43.56 -15.05 0.38
N ALA A 388 43.12 -14.02 1.09
CA ALA A 388 42.29 -12.95 0.55
C ALA A 388 42.99 -12.13 -0.55
N LEU A 389 44.29 -11.83 -0.40
CA LEU A 389 45.09 -11.08 -1.37
C LEU A 389 45.29 -11.87 -2.67
N ASP A 390 45.53 -13.18 -2.59
CA ASP A 390 45.70 -14.02 -3.76
C ASP A 390 44.41 -14.12 -4.57
N HIS A 391 43.25 -14.26 -3.91
CA HIS A 391 41.95 -14.15 -4.57
C HIS A 391 41.62 -12.73 -5.07
N ALA A 392 42.09 -11.67 -4.41
CA ALA A 392 41.92 -10.29 -4.90
C ALA A 392 42.65 -10.07 -6.24
N ARG A 393 43.84 -10.65 -6.40
CA ARG A 393 44.63 -10.60 -7.63
C ARG A 393 43.97 -11.39 -8.76
N LEU A 394 43.52 -12.62 -8.50
CA LEU A 394 42.76 -13.42 -9.48
C LEU A 394 41.43 -12.74 -9.89
N ALA A 395 40.77 -12.03 -8.96
CA ALA A 395 39.60 -11.22 -9.29
C ALA A 395 39.94 -9.97 -10.12
N LEU A 396 41.14 -9.38 -9.97
CA LEU A 396 41.54 -8.18 -10.70
C LEU A 396 41.73 -8.48 -12.21
N GLU A 397 42.30 -9.63 -12.53
CA GLU A 397 42.52 -10.11 -13.91
C GLU A 397 41.20 -10.25 -14.69
N GLN A 398 40.13 -10.65 -14.00
CA GLN A 398 38.81 -10.88 -14.58
C GLN A 398 37.84 -9.69 -14.41
N ALA A 399 38.30 -8.53 -13.96
CA ALA A 399 37.42 -7.41 -13.58
C ALA A 399 36.59 -6.90 -14.78
N PRO A 400 35.23 -7.00 -14.74
CA PRO A 400 34.37 -6.83 -15.91
C PRO A 400 34.21 -5.38 -16.38
N ASN A 401 34.65 -4.40 -15.57
CA ASN A 401 34.72 -2.99 -15.93
C ASN A 401 35.69 -2.24 -15.00
N ASP A 402 36.01 -1.00 -15.36
CA ASP A 402 37.02 -0.19 -14.66
C ASP A 402 36.63 0.14 -13.21
N MET A 403 35.33 0.32 -12.92
CA MET A 403 34.83 0.55 -11.57
C MET A 403 35.18 -0.64 -10.66
N ASN A 404 34.88 -1.87 -11.09
CA ASN A 404 35.24 -3.08 -10.36
C ASN A 404 36.76 -3.27 -10.27
N ARG A 405 37.50 -2.93 -11.32
CA ARG A 405 38.97 -3.00 -11.34
C ARG A 405 39.60 -2.04 -10.32
N ASN A 406 39.05 -0.85 -10.14
CA ASN A 406 39.54 0.12 -9.17
C ASN A 406 39.24 -0.29 -7.72
N VAL A 407 38.02 -0.76 -7.43
CA VAL A 407 37.67 -1.35 -6.12
C VAL A 407 38.60 -2.51 -5.75
N LEU A 408 39.02 -3.33 -6.72
CA LEU A 408 39.96 -4.43 -6.49
C LEU A 408 41.41 -3.95 -6.28
N LYS A 409 41.87 -2.90 -6.96
CA LYS A 409 43.17 -2.27 -6.68
C LYS A 409 43.22 -1.69 -5.26
N GLU A 410 42.16 -1.04 -4.81
CA GLU A 410 42.03 -0.52 -3.44
C GLU A 410 42.05 -1.67 -2.41
N ALA A 411 41.32 -2.74 -2.69
CA ALA A 411 41.31 -3.94 -1.85
C ALA A 411 42.70 -4.60 -1.74
N ILE A 412 43.40 -4.78 -2.86
CA ILE A 412 44.79 -5.26 -2.90
C ILE A 412 45.70 -4.33 -2.07
N THR A 413 45.57 -3.01 -2.24
CA THR A 413 46.39 -2.02 -1.51
C THR A 413 46.19 -2.06 0.01
N LYS A 414 44.99 -2.42 0.50
CA LYS A 414 44.74 -2.70 1.93
C LYS A 414 45.39 -4.02 2.37
N LEU A 415 45.14 -5.09 1.62
CA LEU A 415 45.58 -6.44 1.96
C LEU A 415 47.11 -6.58 1.95
N GLU A 416 47.81 -5.91 1.02
CA GLU A 416 49.28 -5.83 0.98
C GLU A 416 49.88 -5.08 2.19
N LYS A 417 49.10 -4.18 2.81
CA LYS A 417 49.44 -3.53 4.10
C LYS A 417 49.00 -4.35 5.32
N ASN A 418 48.56 -5.59 5.11
CA ASN A 418 47.99 -6.48 6.13
C ASN A 418 46.79 -5.83 6.87
N GLN A 419 45.91 -5.16 6.11
CA GLN A 419 44.66 -4.57 6.59
C GLN A 419 43.45 -5.34 6.04
N ALA A 420 42.42 -5.53 6.87
CA ALA A 420 41.13 -6.07 6.42
C ALA A 420 40.37 -5.05 5.53
N LEU A 421 39.37 -5.55 4.78
CA LEU A 421 38.67 -4.80 3.72
C LEU A 421 37.53 -3.90 4.21
#